data_AF-A0A3M6GD16-F1
#
_entry.id   AF-A0A3M6GD16-F1
#
_cell.length_a   1.000
_cell.length_b   1.000
_cell.length_c   1.000
_cell.angle_alpha   90.00
_cell.angle_beta   90.00
_cell.angle_gamma   90.00
#
_symmetry.space_group_name_H-M   'P 1'
#
loop_
_entity.id
_entity.type
_entity.pdbx_description
1 polymer ?
#
loop_
_entity_poly.entity_id
_entity_poly.type
_entity_poly.pdbx_seq_one_letter_code
_entity_poly.pdbx_strand_id
1 'polypeptide(L)'
;MNPQIMPVSFHGDTLVIVAQGNEPFVAMKSVVESMGLAWQVQHRKLTDRFEATVMEIITVAEDGKPRPMTCLPLPKLPAWLYSISPNKVKPELRDKIIRYQEECDDALWAYWTKGIASRVGANNVHQKIAMSRHRVTLLKELHKSRDNTLRAALHEQLAMVSQQLGLSVPALETIGKGTPDTPEIAKVFWSALEQLDSLGARYNHSGTMSGTIALNYPQLEKLFKQHRIAIHITQELRHALKLSQHPRFIEYKVKQSWIEDKSVRCWIFEGPIR
;
A
#
# COMPACT_ATOMS: atom_id res chain seq x y z
N MET A 1 10.02 -4.67 14.89
CA MET A 1 9.84 -3.74 13.76
C MET A 1 10.85 -4.14 12.69
N ASN A 2 10.43 -4.36 11.44
CA ASN A 2 11.39 -4.64 10.37
C ASN A 2 12.20 -3.37 10.08
N PRO A 3 13.53 -3.46 9.92
CA PRO A 3 14.35 -2.31 9.58
C PRO A 3 13.94 -1.75 8.22
N GLN A 4 13.87 -0.42 8.11
CA GLN A 4 13.53 0.23 6.85
C GLN A 4 14.80 0.49 6.03
N ILE A 5 14.80 0.02 4.79
CA ILE A 5 15.89 0.18 3.83
C ILE A 5 15.58 1.36 2.93
N MET A 6 16.54 2.27 2.75
CA MET A 6 16.39 3.48 1.93
C MET A 6 17.61 3.63 1.02
N PRO A 7 17.45 3.50 -0.31
CA PRO A 7 18.51 3.83 -1.24
C PRO A 7 18.70 5.36 -1.30
N VAL A 8 19.95 5.79 -1.28
CA VAL A 8 20.36 7.18 -1.42
C VAL A 8 21.36 7.25 -2.56
N SER A 9 21.01 7.97 -3.62
CA SER A 9 21.95 8.23 -4.72
C SER A 9 23.08 9.16 -4.25
N PHE A 10 24.31 8.75 -4.49
CA PHE A 10 25.52 9.44 -4.10
C PHE A 10 26.60 9.22 -5.16
N HIS A 11 26.91 10.25 -5.95
CA HIS A 11 27.87 10.21 -7.07
C HIS A 11 27.68 9.05 -8.07
N GLY A 12 26.42 8.72 -8.41
CA GLY A 12 26.10 7.61 -9.32
C GLY A 12 26.10 6.24 -8.65
N ASP A 13 26.53 6.14 -7.40
CA ASP A 13 26.38 4.94 -6.58
C ASP A 13 25.09 5.01 -5.75
N THR A 14 24.66 3.85 -5.26
CA THR A 14 23.52 3.75 -4.33
C THR A 14 24.03 3.39 -2.95
N LEU A 15 23.94 4.33 -2.01
CA LEU A 15 24.15 4.09 -0.59
C LEU A 15 22.87 3.57 0.03
N VAL A 16 22.91 2.38 0.62
CA VAL A 16 21.76 1.81 1.31
C VAL A 16 21.82 2.20 2.79
N ILE A 17 20.87 3.05 3.20
CA ILE A 17 20.69 3.44 4.60
C ILE A 17 19.63 2.55 5.23
N VAL A 18 19.94 1.98 6.38
CA VAL A 18 19.04 1.16 7.19
C VAL A 18 18.67 1.95 8.44
N ALA A 19 17.38 2.15 8.66
CA ALA A 19 16.88 2.79 9.86
C ALA A 19 16.53 1.73 10.91
N GLN A 20 17.26 1.72 12.03
CA GLN A 20 16.95 0.93 13.21
C GLN A 20 16.60 1.89 14.35
N GLY A 21 15.34 1.88 14.76
CA GLY A 21 14.85 2.97 15.61
C GLY A 21 15.09 4.31 14.89
N ASN A 22 15.55 5.33 15.63
CA ASN A 22 15.80 6.68 15.09
C ASN A 22 17.22 6.89 14.54
N GLU A 23 18.05 5.85 14.56
CA GLU A 23 19.45 5.95 14.18
C GLU A 23 19.66 5.43 12.75
N PRO A 24 20.35 6.21 11.89
CA PRO A 24 20.71 5.78 10.56
C PRO A 24 21.99 4.95 10.56
N PHE A 25 21.92 3.78 9.94
CA PHE A 25 23.05 2.91 9.66
C PHE A 25 23.26 2.78 8.15
N VAL A 26 24.49 2.46 7.75
CA VAL A 26 24.88 2.23 6.35
C VAL A 26 25.08 0.73 6.16
N ALA A 27 24.39 0.11 5.21
CA ALA A 27 24.61 -1.28 4.84
C ALA A 27 25.93 -1.39 4.04
N MET A 28 27.00 -1.77 4.73
CA MET A 28 28.36 -1.59 4.22
C MET A 28 28.67 -2.43 2.99
N LYS A 29 28.12 -3.64 2.89
CA LYS A 29 28.36 -4.51 1.73
C LYS A 29 27.91 -3.86 0.42
N SER A 30 26.71 -3.27 0.43
CA SER A 30 26.17 -2.57 -0.74
C SER A 30 27.04 -1.37 -1.15
N VAL A 31 27.55 -0.60 -0.18
CA VAL A 31 28.43 0.55 -0.45
C VAL A 31 29.78 0.11 -0.99
N VAL A 32 30.37 -0.91 -0.40
CA VAL A 32 31.66 -1.45 -0.82
C VAL A 32 31.60 -1.98 -2.25
N GLU A 33 30.55 -2.75 -2.56
CA GLU A 33 30.36 -3.34 -3.89
C GLU A 33 30.02 -2.28 -4.94
N SER A 34 29.20 -1.26 -4.63
CA SER A 34 28.89 -0.16 -5.56
C SER A 34 30.10 0.72 -5.87
N MET A 35 30.99 0.91 -4.89
CA MET A 35 32.28 1.57 -5.10
C MET A 35 33.30 0.70 -5.86
N GLY A 36 32.98 -0.55 -6.19
CA GLY A 36 33.87 -1.47 -6.92
C GLY A 36 34.98 -2.08 -6.06
N LEU A 37 34.84 -2.03 -4.73
CA LEU A 37 35.83 -2.54 -3.78
C LEU A 37 35.51 -3.98 -3.38
N ALA A 38 36.55 -4.74 -3.00
CA ALA A 38 36.37 -6.12 -2.56
C ALA A 38 35.79 -6.19 -1.13
N TRP A 39 34.59 -6.77 -0.99
CA TRP A 39 33.89 -6.90 0.31
C TRP A 39 34.74 -7.51 1.41
N GLN A 40 35.39 -8.66 1.16
CA GLN A 40 36.16 -9.39 2.18
C GLN A 40 37.24 -8.54 2.85
N VAL A 41 37.93 -7.70 2.07
CA VAL A 41 38.99 -6.81 2.58
C VAL A 41 38.40 -5.69 3.44
N GLN A 42 37.29 -5.09 3.00
CA GLN A 42 36.65 -4.01 3.74
C GLN A 42 35.92 -4.51 4.99
N HIS A 43 35.32 -5.70 4.93
CA HIS A 43 34.71 -6.35 6.08
C HIS A 43 35.72 -6.57 7.21
N ARG A 44 36.93 -7.05 6.89
CA ARG A 44 38.01 -7.17 7.89
C ARG A 44 38.37 -5.83 8.52
N LYS A 45 38.47 -4.75 7.73
CA LYS A 45 38.71 -3.41 8.29
C LYS A 45 37.57 -2.93 9.20
N LEU A 46 36.33 -3.29 8.87
CA LEU A 46 35.15 -2.97 9.68
C LEU A 46 35.20 -3.71 11.01
N THR A 47 35.51 -5.01 11.00
CA THR A 47 35.66 -5.79 12.23
C THR A 47 36.86 -5.30 13.05
N ASP A 48 38.00 -4.99 12.46
CA ASP A 48 39.21 -4.63 13.21
C ASP A 48 39.11 -3.26 13.90
N ARG A 49 38.48 -2.27 13.23
CA ARG A 49 38.45 -0.88 13.72
C ARG A 49 37.11 -0.45 14.32
N PHE A 50 36.02 -1.07 13.90
CA PHE A 50 34.67 -0.65 14.22
C PHE A 50 33.85 -1.74 14.91
N GLU A 51 34.48 -2.82 15.40
CA GLU A 51 33.81 -3.98 16.05
C GLU A 51 32.70 -3.57 17.01
N ALA A 52 33.01 -2.66 17.94
CA ALA A 52 32.09 -2.21 18.98
C ALA A 52 30.87 -1.42 18.46
N THR A 53 30.89 -1.00 17.19
CA THR A 53 29.84 -0.17 16.59
C THR A 53 29.17 -0.81 15.38
N VAL A 54 29.81 -1.78 14.74
CA VAL A 54 29.22 -2.53 13.64
C VAL A 54 28.10 -3.40 14.19
N MET A 55 26.96 -3.41 13.52
CA MET A 55 25.79 -4.18 13.90
C MET A 55 25.34 -5.08 12.76
N GLU A 56 24.91 -6.29 13.08
CA GLU A 56 24.21 -7.14 12.13
C GLU A 56 22.70 -6.87 12.24
N ILE A 57 22.16 -6.17 11.24
CA ILE A 57 20.74 -5.83 11.19
C ILE A 57 20.01 -6.82 10.28
N ILE A 58 19.10 -7.59 10.86
CA ILE A 58 18.30 -8.58 10.11
C ILE A 58 17.21 -7.86 9.33
N THR A 59 17.23 -8.00 8.01
CA THR A 59 16.19 -7.49 7.11
C THR A 59 15.52 -8.61 6.35
N VAL A 60 14.26 -8.39 5.97
CA VAL A 60 13.51 -9.36 5.17
C VAL A 60 13.68 -8.95 3.71
N ALA A 61 14.24 -9.85 2.90
CA ALA A 61 14.37 -9.64 1.47
C ALA A 61 13.05 -9.90 0.73
N GLU A 62 13.02 -9.63 -0.58
CA GLU A 62 11.80 -9.79 -1.42
C GLU A 62 11.23 -11.22 -1.40
N ASP A 63 12.08 -12.22 -1.18
CA ASP A 63 11.70 -13.63 -1.04
C ASP A 63 11.15 -14.00 0.35
N GLY A 64 10.95 -13.01 1.23
CA GLY A 64 10.44 -13.20 2.58
C GLY A 64 11.47 -13.77 3.56
N LYS A 65 12.72 -13.99 3.14
CA LYS A 65 13.74 -14.59 4.00
C LYS A 65 14.51 -13.53 4.78
N PRO A 66 14.79 -13.75 6.08
CA PRO A 66 15.66 -12.87 6.85
C PRO A 66 17.11 -13.00 6.34
N ARG A 67 17.76 -11.87 6.10
CA ARG A 67 19.17 -11.76 5.78
C ARG A 67 19.85 -10.77 6.72
N PRO A 68 20.94 -11.16 7.40
CA PRO A 68 21.74 -10.23 8.18
C PRO A 68 22.48 -9.28 7.24
N MET A 69 22.50 -8.00 7.59
CA MET A 69 23.29 -6.96 6.93
C MET A 69 24.28 -6.36 7.91
N THR A 70 25.56 -6.40 7.54
CA THR A 70 26.63 -5.70 8.26
C THR A 70 26.46 -4.19 8.09
N CYS A 71 26.11 -3.53 9.19
CA CYS A 71 25.72 -2.14 9.23
C CYS A 71 26.68 -1.31 10.08
N LEU A 72 27.12 -0.16 9.55
CA LEU A 72 27.95 0.81 10.26
C LEU A 72 27.11 2.04 10.61
N PRO A 73 27.19 2.61 11.83
CA PRO A 73 26.50 3.86 12.15
C PRO A 73 26.94 4.96 11.17
N LEU A 74 25.98 5.70 10.60
CA LEU A 74 26.26 6.73 9.60
C LEU A 74 27.36 7.74 10.01
N PRO A 75 27.44 8.20 11.28
CA PRO A 75 28.52 9.10 11.70
C PRO A 75 29.94 8.52 11.60
N LYS A 76 30.08 7.19 11.51
CA LYS A 76 31.38 6.50 11.37
C LYS A 76 31.77 6.29 9.91
N LEU A 77 30.88 6.57 8.95
CA LEU A 77 31.15 6.40 7.52
C LEU A 77 32.39 7.19 7.04
N PRO A 78 32.60 8.47 7.42
CA PRO A 78 33.82 9.19 7.02
C PRO A 78 35.09 8.49 7.50
N ALA A 79 35.12 8.04 8.76
CA ALA A 79 36.28 7.35 9.33
C ALA A 79 36.63 6.06 8.56
N TRP A 80 35.62 5.36 8.04
CA TRP A 80 35.83 4.22 7.14
C TRP A 80 36.34 4.66 5.77
N LEU A 81 35.78 5.72 5.15
CA LEU A 81 36.24 6.26 3.87
C LEU A 81 37.73 6.65 3.92
N TYR A 82 38.18 7.34 4.96
CA TYR A 82 39.61 7.70 5.13
C TYR A 82 40.51 6.50 5.43
N SER A 83 39.96 5.33 5.80
CA SER A 83 40.76 4.10 5.93
C SER A 83 41.13 3.48 4.57
N ILE A 84 40.56 3.99 3.49
CA ILE A 84 40.81 3.55 2.11
C ILE A 84 41.87 4.48 1.53
N SER A 85 43.04 3.92 1.20
CA SER A 85 44.10 4.68 0.55
C SER A 85 43.89 4.64 -0.98
N PRO A 86 43.71 5.79 -1.66
CA PRO A 86 43.56 5.83 -3.12
C PRO A 86 44.72 5.15 -3.86
N ASN A 87 45.94 5.27 -3.33
CA ASN A 87 47.13 4.65 -3.93
C ASN A 87 47.12 3.11 -3.88
N LYS A 88 46.31 2.52 -2.99
CA LYS A 88 46.20 1.07 -2.80
C LYS A 88 44.95 0.46 -3.45
N VAL A 89 44.26 1.21 -4.31
CA VAL A 89 43.15 0.70 -5.12
C VAL A 89 43.49 0.73 -6.61
N LYS A 90 42.64 0.09 -7.42
CA LYS A 90 42.74 0.14 -8.88
C LYS A 90 42.71 1.60 -9.36
N PRO A 91 43.50 1.97 -10.39
CA PRO A 91 43.55 3.33 -10.91
C PRO A 91 42.17 3.93 -11.23
N GLU A 92 41.28 3.12 -11.82
CA GLU A 92 39.90 3.50 -12.18
C GLU A 92 39.00 3.89 -10.99
N LEU A 93 39.36 3.52 -9.76
CA LEU A 93 38.57 3.82 -8.55
C LEU A 93 39.12 4.99 -7.74
N ARG A 94 40.31 5.50 -8.08
CA ARG A 94 41.03 6.50 -7.27
C ARG A 94 40.25 7.80 -7.16
N ASP A 95 39.86 8.36 -8.30
CA ASP A 95 39.14 9.63 -8.38
C ASP A 95 37.79 9.53 -7.66
N LYS A 96 37.11 8.39 -7.75
CA LYS A 96 35.87 8.13 -7.01
C LYS A 96 36.10 8.19 -5.50
N ILE A 97 37.12 7.51 -4.98
CA ILE A 97 37.40 7.49 -3.53
C ILE A 97 37.83 8.87 -3.03
N ILE A 98 38.69 9.56 -3.78
CA ILE A 98 39.14 10.92 -3.45
C ILE A 98 37.93 11.85 -3.34
N ARG A 99 37.04 11.81 -4.34
CA ARG A 99 35.81 12.63 -4.33
C ARG A 99 34.94 12.40 -3.10
N TYR A 100 34.81 11.15 -2.65
CA TYR A 100 34.05 10.82 -1.44
C TYR A 100 34.71 11.37 -0.16
N GLN A 101 36.05 11.36 -0.11
CA GLN A 101 36.83 11.92 1.01
C GLN A 101 36.75 13.44 1.02
N GLU A 102 36.93 14.09 -0.14
CA GLU A 102 36.82 15.54 -0.31
C GLU A 102 35.43 16.06 0.07
N GLU A 103 34.34 15.34 -0.22
CA GLU A 103 33.01 15.77 0.23
C GLU A 103 32.85 15.71 1.77
N CYS A 104 33.56 14.79 2.44
CA CYS A 104 33.61 14.78 3.89
C CYS A 104 34.39 15.99 4.43
N ASP A 105 35.51 16.32 3.79
CA ASP A 105 36.31 17.51 4.11
C ASP A 105 35.49 18.80 3.91
N ASP A 106 34.81 18.94 2.77
CA ASP A 106 33.96 20.07 2.43
C ASP A 106 32.80 20.24 3.41
N ALA A 107 32.15 19.14 3.80
CA ALA A 107 31.08 19.16 4.78
C ALA A 107 31.58 19.63 6.15
N LEU A 108 32.73 19.12 6.60
CA LEU A 108 33.31 19.53 7.89
C LEU A 108 33.80 20.98 7.84
N TRP A 109 34.42 21.39 6.73
CA TRP A 109 34.89 22.76 6.52
C TRP A 109 33.71 23.74 6.48
N ALA A 110 32.63 23.42 5.75
CA ALA A 110 31.42 24.25 5.70
C ALA A 110 30.76 24.38 7.08
N TYR A 111 30.71 23.31 7.86
CA TYR A 111 30.23 23.36 9.25
C TYR A 111 31.00 24.40 10.07
N TRP A 112 32.33 24.37 10.03
CA TRP A 112 33.16 25.29 10.82
C TRP A 112 33.23 26.72 10.28
N THR A 113 33.21 26.91 8.97
CA THR A 113 33.41 28.24 8.36
C THR A 113 32.11 28.99 8.06
N LYS A 114 31.01 28.26 7.83
CA LYS A 114 29.70 28.84 7.49
C LYS A 114 28.64 28.59 8.58
N GLY A 115 28.96 27.79 9.60
CA GLY A 115 28.04 27.40 10.67
C GLY A 115 26.97 26.37 10.25
N ILE A 116 26.94 25.96 8.99
CA ILE A 116 25.99 24.99 8.45
C ILE A 116 26.59 24.20 7.29
N ALA A 117 26.40 22.89 7.31
CA ALA A 117 26.68 21.99 6.20
C ALA A 117 25.37 21.41 5.69
N SER A 118 25.02 21.69 4.44
CA SER A 118 23.75 21.27 3.83
C SER A 118 23.97 20.75 2.42
N ARG A 119 23.33 19.62 2.11
CA ARG A 119 23.29 19.07 0.75
C ARG A 119 22.07 19.62 0.02
N VAL A 120 22.28 20.62 -0.83
CA VAL A 120 21.22 21.31 -1.57
C VAL A 120 20.44 20.32 -2.44
N GLY A 121 19.10 20.37 -2.36
CA GLY A 121 18.21 19.52 -3.17
C GLY A 121 18.08 18.07 -2.69
N ALA A 122 18.73 17.68 -1.59
CA ALA A 122 18.60 16.35 -1.01
C ALA A 122 17.79 16.39 0.30
N ASN A 123 16.79 15.52 0.42
CA ASN A 123 16.13 15.28 1.71
C ASN A 123 17.14 14.77 2.72
N ASN A 124 17.14 15.33 3.93
CA ASN A 124 18.02 14.84 4.98
C ASN A 124 17.61 13.42 5.38
N VAL A 125 18.55 12.64 5.92
CA VAL A 125 18.32 11.23 6.24
C VAL A 125 17.17 11.05 7.24
N HIS A 126 17.04 11.92 8.23
CA HIS A 126 15.97 11.86 9.23
C HIS A 126 14.58 12.15 8.64
N GLN A 127 14.47 13.07 7.68
CA GLN A 127 13.26 13.35 6.92
C GLN A 127 12.85 12.11 6.13
N LYS A 128 13.80 11.46 5.43
CA LYS A 128 13.53 10.20 4.73
C LYS A 128 13.04 9.10 5.68
N ILE A 129 13.65 8.96 6.85
CA ILE A 129 13.20 8.00 7.89
C ILE A 129 11.78 8.33 8.35
N ALA A 130 11.49 9.60 8.65
CA ALA A 130 10.18 10.03 9.09
C ALA A 130 9.11 9.77 8.03
N MET A 131 9.39 10.10 6.77
CA MET A 131 8.50 9.83 5.63
C MET A 131 8.28 8.34 5.41
N SER A 132 9.33 7.53 5.50
CA SER A 132 9.22 6.07 5.36
C SER A 132 8.37 5.45 6.46
N ARG A 133 8.49 5.91 7.71
CA ARG A 133 7.61 5.51 8.81
C ARG A 133 6.18 5.96 8.58
N HIS A 134 5.99 7.21 8.17
CA HIS A 134 4.67 7.76 7.86
C HIS A 134 3.98 6.95 6.76
N ARG A 135 4.70 6.56 5.70
CA ARG A 135 4.23 5.65 4.66
C ARG A 135 3.71 4.32 5.23
N VAL A 136 4.46 3.70 6.15
CA VAL A 136 4.03 2.45 6.80
C VAL A 136 2.78 2.67 7.67
N THR A 137 2.67 3.81 8.35
CA THR A 137 1.46 4.17 9.10
C THR A 137 0.26 4.32 8.17
N LEU A 138 0.40 5.06 7.07
CA LEU A 138 -0.66 5.23 6.06
C LEU A 138 -1.12 3.87 5.48
N LEU A 139 -0.19 2.97 5.16
CA LEU A 139 -0.53 1.61 4.71
C LEU A 139 -1.35 0.84 5.74
N LYS A 140 -0.99 0.92 7.03
CA LYS A 140 -1.72 0.26 8.12
C LYS A 140 -3.11 0.84 8.31
N GLU A 141 -3.24 2.15 8.30
CA GLU A 141 -4.53 2.82 8.47
C GLU A 141 -5.44 2.59 7.26
N LEU A 142 -4.89 2.62 6.04
CA LEU A 142 -5.62 2.26 4.82
C LEU A 142 -6.11 0.81 4.85
N HIS A 143 -5.29 -0.13 5.33
CA HIS A 143 -5.67 -1.54 5.45
C HIS A 143 -6.85 -1.75 6.44
N LYS A 144 -6.88 -0.98 7.53
CA LYS A 144 -7.95 -1.05 8.54
C LYS A 144 -9.22 -0.29 8.13
N SER A 145 -9.06 0.81 7.40
CA SER A 145 -10.18 1.68 7.02
C SER A 145 -11.12 0.98 6.04
N ARG A 146 -12.42 1.12 6.31
CA ARG A 146 -13.51 0.59 5.47
C ARG A 146 -14.19 1.68 4.65
N ASP A 147 -14.29 2.90 5.19
CA ASP A 147 -14.92 4.03 4.49
C ASP A 147 -14.17 4.38 3.19
N ASN A 148 -14.86 4.35 2.05
CA ASN A 148 -14.24 4.55 0.73
C ASN A 148 -13.68 5.95 0.53
N THR A 149 -14.34 6.98 1.07
CA THR A 149 -13.90 8.37 0.96
C THR A 149 -12.61 8.57 1.75
N LEU A 150 -12.57 8.07 2.98
CA LEU A 150 -11.35 8.12 3.80
C LEU A 150 -10.24 7.27 3.19
N ARG A 151 -10.55 6.09 2.64
CA ARG A 151 -9.58 5.24 1.95
C ARG A 151 -8.97 5.96 0.74
N ALA A 152 -9.77 6.65 -0.07
CA ALA A 152 -9.27 7.43 -1.20
C ALA A 152 -8.31 8.54 -0.74
N ALA A 153 -8.68 9.31 0.29
CA ALA A 153 -7.83 10.36 0.84
C ALA A 153 -6.51 9.83 1.44
N LEU A 154 -6.56 8.72 2.17
CA LEU A 154 -5.36 8.05 2.71
C LEU A 154 -4.46 7.51 1.60
N HIS A 155 -5.04 7.02 0.50
CA HIS A 155 -4.30 6.52 -0.66
C HIS A 155 -3.63 7.65 -1.44
N GLU A 156 -4.27 8.80 -1.56
CA GLU A 156 -3.65 10.01 -2.13
C GLU A 156 -2.42 10.46 -1.32
N GLN A 157 -2.54 10.53 0.01
CA GLN A 157 -1.40 10.83 0.88
C GLN A 157 -0.29 9.77 0.75
N LEU A 158 -0.66 8.49 0.68
CA LEU A 158 0.29 7.40 0.45
C LEU A 158 1.04 7.56 -0.87
N ALA A 159 0.35 8.00 -1.93
CA ALA A 159 0.93 8.23 -3.24
C ALA A 159 1.98 9.35 -3.20
N MET A 160 1.63 10.49 -2.58
CA MET A 160 2.55 11.63 -2.40
C MET A 160 3.83 11.21 -1.66
N VAL A 161 3.71 10.54 -0.52
CA VAL A 161 4.87 10.10 0.27
C VAL A 161 5.70 9.04 -0.47
N SER A 162 5.06 8.12 -1.19
CA SER A 162 5.77 7.09 -1.97
C SER A 162 6.55 7.69 -3.12
N GLN A 163 5.99 8.67 -3.84
CA GLN A 163 6.67 9.38 -4.92
C GLN A 163 7.92 10.10 -4.41
N GLN A 164 7.83 10.80 -3.27
CA GLN A 164 8.98 11.49 -2.68
C GLN A 164 10.08 10.52 -2.18
N LEU A 165 9.72 9.27 -1.87
CA LEU A 165 10.67 8.20 -1.52
C LEU A 165 11.16 7.40 -2.74
N GLY A 166 10.66 7.68 -3.95
CA GLY A 166 10.97 6.92 -5.16
C GLY A 166 10.44 5.49 -5.14
N LEU A 167 9.36 5.23 -4.40
CA LEU A 167 8.73 3.91 -4.25
C LEU A 167 7.45 3.80 -5.07
N SER A 168 7.11 2.58 -5.50
CA SER A 168 5.84 2.30 -6.14
C SER A 168 4.66 2.44 -5.17
N VAL A 169 3.53 2.88 -5.71
CA VAL A 169 2.24 2.96 -4.99
C VAL A 169 1.43 1.71 -5.32
N PRO A 170 1.07 0.86 -4.34
CA PRO A 170 0.20 -0.26 -4.61
C PRO A 170 -1.21 0.20 -4.97
N ALA A 171 -1.90 -0.54 -5.83
CA ALA A 171 -3.28 -0.23 -6.20
C ALA A 171 -4.20 -0.28 -4.98
N LEU A 172 -5.15 0.67 -4.88
CA LEU A 172 -6.05 0.80 -3.73
C LEU A 172 -6.78 -0.50 -3.39
N GLU A 173 -7.22 -1.24 -4.41
CA GLU A 173 -7.93 -2.53 -4.29
C GLU A 173 -7.07 -3.65 -3.68
N THR A 174 -5.75 -3.50 -3.71
CA THR A 174 -4.83 -4.48 -3.11
C THR A 174 -4.58 -4.21 -1.62
N ILE A 175 -5.03 -3.06 -1.08
CA ILE A 175 -4.76 -2.62 0.29
C ILE A 175 -6.05 -2.64 1.12
N GLY A 176 -6.34 -3.78 1.76
CA GLY A 176 -7.54 -3.96 2.57
C GLY A 176 -8.81 -4.04 1.70
N LYS A 177 -9.99 -3.99 2.34
CA LYS A 177 -11.28 -4.00 1.63
C LYS A 177 -12.11 -2.81 2.08
N GLY A 178 -12.55 -1.98 1.13
CA GLY A 178 -13.50 -0.90 1.36
C GLY A 178 -14.91 -1.43 1.61
N THR A 179 -15.80 -0.57 2.09
CA THR A 179 -17.24 -0.83 2.11
C THR A 179 -17.71 -0.90 0.65
N PRO A 180 -18.36 -1.98 0.22
CA PRO A 180 -18.99 -2.04 -1.09
C PRO A 180 -19.91 -0.83 -1.31
N ASP A 181 -19.90 -0.26 -2.51
CA ASP A 181 -20.77 0.88 -2.85
C ASP A 181 -22.24 0.42 -2.90
N THR A 182 -23.00 0.84 -1.89
CA THR A 182 -24.39 0.42 -1.65
C THR A 182 -25.30 0.70 -2.87
N PRO A 183 -25.31 1.92 -3.45
CA PRO A 183 -25.95 2.20 -4.74
C PRO A 183 -25.58 1.24 -5.88
N GLU A 184 -24.30 0.93 -6.06
CA GLU A 184 -23.85 0.10 -7.18
C GLU A 184 -24.27 -1.36 -7.00
N ILE A 185 -24.21 -1.89 -5.77
CA ILE A 185 -24.74 -3.22 -5.44
C ILE A 185 -26.23 -3.31 -5.76
N ALA A 186 -27.01 -2.30 -5.35
CA ALA A 186 -28.44 -2.26 -5.63
C ALA A 186 -28.70 -2.19 -7.14
N LYS A 187 -27.95 -1.35 -7.88
CA LYS A 187 -28.06 -1.21 -9.33
C LYS A 187 -27.77 -2.51 -10.08
N VAL A 188 -26.74 -3.26 -9.69
CA VAL A 188 -26.43 -4.59 -10.27
C VAL A 188 -27.61 -5.55 -10.07
N PHE A 189 -28.22 -5.55 -8.89
CA PHE A 189 -29.41 -6.36 -8.63
C PHE A 189 -30.62 -5.94 -9.45
N TRP A 190 -30.90 -4.64 -9.55
CA TRP A 190 -32.02 -4.12 -10.36
C TRP A 190 -31.83 -4.45 -11.84
N SER A 191 -30.62 -4.32 -12.38
CA SER A 191 -30.32 -4.72 -13.75
C SER A 191 -30.53 -6.22 -14.01
N ALA A 192 -30.29 -7.08 -13.01
CA ALA A 192 -30.61 -8.50 -13.13
C ALA A 192 -32.12 -8.80 -13.14
N LEU A 193 -32.93 -7.99 -12.46
CA LEU A 193 -34.38 -8.10 -12.59
C LEU A 193 -34.85 -7.68 -13.97
N GLU A 194 -34.26 -6.65 -14.57
CA GLU A 194 -34.55 -6.27 -15.97
C GLU A 194 -34.18 -7.38 -16.96
N GLN A 195 -33.09 -8.12 -16.70
CA GLN A 195 -32.77 -9.32 -17.48
C GLN A 195 -33.87 -10.38 -17.36
N LEU A 196 -34.40 -10.62 -16.16
CA LEU A 196 -35.55 -11.53 -15.98
C LEU A 196 -36.80 -11.03 -16.71
N ASP A 197 -37.06 -9.71 -16.70
CA ASP A 197 -38.17 -9.10 -17.46
C ASP A 197 -38.02 -9.35 -18.96
N SER A 198 -36.80 -9.18 -19.50
CA SER A 198 -36.51 -9.45 -20.92
C SER A 198 -36.71 -10.92 -21.31
N LEU A 199 -36.58 -11.83 -20.36
CA LEU A 199 -36.79 -13.28 -20.52
C LEU A 199 -38.23 -13.70 -20.25
N GLY A 200 -39.12 -12.76 -19.90
CA GLY A 200 -40.52 -13.02 -19.56
C GLY A 200 -40.71 -13.80 -18.25
N ALA A 201 -39.70 -13.84 -17.39
CA ALA A 201 -39.75 -14.58 -16.13
C ALA A 201 -40.60 -13.84 -15.09
N ARG A 202 -41.59 -14.52 -14.53
CA ARG A 202 -42.44 -13.96 -13.48
C ARG A 202 -41.76 -14.06 -12.12
N TYR A 203 -41.26 -12.94 -11.59
CA TYR A 203 -40.67 -12.85 -10.25
C TYR A 203 -41.42 -11.91 -9.30
N ASN A 204 -42.22 -10.98 -9.83
CA ASN A 204 -42.95 -10.01 -9.02
C ASN A 204 -44.25 -10.62 -8.46
N HIS A 205 -44.31 -10.78 -7.13
CA HIS A 205 -45.48 -11.31 -6.43
C HIS A 205 -46.60 -10.27 -6.23
N SER A 206 -46.46 -9.05 -6.75
CA SER A 206 -47.55 -8.10 -6.89
C SER A 206 -48.18 -8.20 -8.28
N GLY A 207 -49.44 -7.76 -8.42
CA GLY A 207 -50.08 -7.70 -9.72
C GLY A 207 -49.47 -6.60 -10.57
N THR A 208 -49.41 -6.78 -11.90
CA THR A 208 -48.76 -5.87 -12.85
C THR A 208 -49.25 -4.42 -12.78
N MET A 209 -50.45 -4.18 -12.24
CA MET A 209 -51.06 -2.85 -12.11
C MET A 209 -50.83 -2.17 -10.74
N SER A 210 -50.16 -2.82 -9.79
CA SER A 210 -50.11 -2.33 -8.40
C SER A 210 -49.03 -1.27 -8.12
N GLY A 211 -48.20 -0.91 -9.11
CA GLY A 211 -47.11 0.06 -8.95
C GLY A 211 -46.05 -0.31 -7.91
N THR A 212 -46.07 -1.55 -7.43
CA THR A 212 -45.22 -2.07 -6.35
C THR A 212 -44.50 -3.32 -6.83
N ILE A 213 -43.31 -3.57 -6.30
CA ILE A 213 -42.51 -4.75 -6.61
C ILE A 213 -42.43 -5.59 -5.33
N ALA A 214 -42.94 -6.82 -5.36
CA ALA A 214 -42.89 -7.74 -4.24
C ALA A 214 -41.97 -8.92 -4.57
N LEU A 215 -40.82 -8.98 -3.90
CA LEU A 215 -39.78 -9.96 -4.16
C LEU A 215 -39.70 -11.01 -3.05
N ASN A 216 -39.80 -12.29 -3.41
CA ASN A 216 -39.45 -13.38 -2.52
C ASN A 216 -38.04 -13.86 -2.85
N TYR A 217 -37.07 -13.59 -1.96
CA TYR A 217 -35.66 -13.89 -2.22
C TYR A 217 -35.37 -15.39 -2.49
N PRO A 218 -35.89 -16.37 -1.72
CA PRO A 218 -35.67 -17.78 -2.03
C PRO A 218 -36.18 -18.22 -3.42
N GLN A 219 -37.32 -17.68 -3.87
CA GLN A 219 -37.83 -17.96 -5.22
C GLN A 219 -37.01 -17.22 -6.29
N LEU A 220 -36.63 -15.98 -6.01
CA LEU A 220 -35.82 -15.18 -6.91
C LEU A 220 -34.43 -15.80 -7.13
N GLU A 221 -33.78 -16.35 -6.09
CA GLU A 221 -32.51 -17.08 -6.23
C GLU A 221 -32.64 -18.31 -7.13
N LYS A 222 -33.77 -19.03 -7.06
CA LYS A 222 -34.05 -20.16 -7.96
C LYS A 222 -34.17 -19.68 -9.41
N LEU A 223 -34.86 -18.55 -9.64
CA LEU A 223 -35.00 -17.96 -10.97
C LEU A 223 -33.66 -17.50 -11.53
N PHE A 224 -32.84 -16.79 -10.75
CA PHE A 224 -31.50 -16.40 -11.17
C PHE A 224 -30.66 -17.62 -11.56
N LYS A 225 -30.71 -18.71 -10.78
CA LYS A 225 -30.03 -19.96 -11.11
C LYS A 225 -30.57 -20.60 -12.40
N GLN A 226 -31.88 -20.63 -12.59
CA GLN A 226 -32.53 -21.18 -13.79
C GLN A 226 -32.12 -20.43 -15.06
N HIS A 227 -32.03 -19.10 -14.98
CA HIS A 227 -31.66 -18.23 -16.10
C HIS A 227 -30.14 -17.95 -16.18
N ARG A 228 -29.32 -18.61 -15.36
CA ARG A 228 -27.85 -18.45 -15.29
C ARG A 228 -27.39 -17.01 -15.03
N ILE A 229 -28.18 -16.23 -14.30
CA ILE A 229 -27.82 -14.89 -13.85
C ILE A 229 -26.95 -15.00 -12.60
N ALA A 230 -25.72 -14.49 -12.67
CA ALA A 230 -24.70 -14.65 -11.63
C ALA A 230 -24.86 -13.66 -10.45
N ILE A 231 -26.02 -13.68 -9.78
CA ILE A 231 -26.30 -12.88 -8.59
C ILE A 231 -26.67 -13.76 -7.40
N HIS A 232 -26.13 -13.41 -6.22
CA HIS A 232 -26.42 -14.05 -4.95
C HIS A 232 -26.99 -13.03 -3.98
N ILE A 233 -28.03 -13.38 -3.22
CA ILE A 233 -28.69 -12.44 -2.30
C ILE A 233 -27.98 -12.45 -0.94
N THR A 234 -26.82 -11.80 -0.90
CA THR A 234 -25.97 -11.67 0.31
C THR A 234 -26.54 -10.69 1.33
N GLN A 235 -25.94 -10.64 2.52
CA GLN A 235 -26.33 -9.68 3.56
C GLN A 235 -26.07 -8.24 3.12
N GLU A 236 -24.97 -7.99 2.41
CA GLU A 236 -24.61 -6.69 1.85
C GLU A 236 -25.65 -6.22 0.83
N LEU A 237 -26.08 -7.10 -0.08
CA LEU A 237 -27.13 -6.78 -1.03
C LEU A 237 -28.45 -6.45 -0.34
N ARG A 238 -28.85 -7.23 0.68
CA ARG A 238 -30.06 -6.94 1.44
C ARG A 238 -29.98 -5.59 2.15
N HIS A 239 -28.83 -5.24 2.72
CA HIS A 239 -28.61 -3.94 3.32
C HIS A 239 -28.71 -2.83 2.28
N ALA A 240 -28.10 -3.02 1.11
CA ALA A 240 -28.17 -2.07 0.02
C ALA A 240 -29.58 -1.83 -0.50
N LEU A 241 -30.35 -2.89 -0.69
CA LEU A 241 -31.74 -2.79 -1.11
C LEU A 241 -32.61 -2.09 -0.05
N LYS A 242 -32.34 -2.25 1.26
CA LYS A 242 -33.06 -1.49 2.30
C LYS A 242 -32.84 0.02 2.21
N LEU A 243 -31.66 0.44 1.77
CA LEU A 243 -31.29 1.85 1.64
C LEU A 243 -31.60 2.41 0.25
N SER A 244 -32.05 1.56 -0.69
CA SER A 244 -32.44 1.95 -2.04
C SER A 244 -33.59 2.95 -2.01
N GLN A 245 -33.42 4.06 -2.74
CA GLN A 245 -34.47 5.08 -2.92
C GLN A 245 -35.28 4.86 -4.20
N HIS A 246 -34.72 4.15 -5.19
CA HIS A 246 -35.37 3.87 -6.48
C HIS A 246 -34.92 2.50 -7.02
N PRO A 247 -35.80 1.48 -7.02
CA PRO A 247 -37.03 1.36 -6.23
C PRO A 247 -36.83 1.57 -4.73
N ARG A 248 -37.80 2.21 -4.05
CA ARG A 248 -37.76 2.51 -2.61
C ARG A 248 -38.21 1.32 -1.79
N PHE A 249 -37.41 0.87 -0.82
CA PHE A 249 -37.85 -0.16 0.12
C PHE A 249 -38.95 0.36 1.06
N ILE A 250 -40.06 -0.38 1.16
CA ILE A 250 -41.20 -0.03 2.02
C ILE A 250 -41.19 -0.91 3.26
N GLU A 251 -41.31 -2.23 3.09
CA GLU A 251 -41.47 -3.16 4.20
C GLU A 251 -41.20 -4.61 3.80
N TYR A 252 -41.08 -5.47 4.82
CA TYR A 252 -40.98 -6.92 4.65
C TYR A 252 -42.20 -7.59 5.31
N LYS A 253 -43.18 -8.04 4.52
CA LYS A 253 -44.44 -8.61 5.04
C LYS A 253 -44.94 -9.80 4.24
N VAL A 254 -45.89 -10.53 4.83
CA VAL A 254 -46.64 -11.60 4.15
C VAL A 254 -47.75 -10.98 3.31
N LYS A 255 -47.93 -11.46 2.08
CA LYS A 255 -49.03 -11.06 1.20
C LYS A 255 -49.46 -12.24 0.31
N GLN A 256 -50.67 -12.14 -0.23
CA GLN A 256 -51.11 -13.07 -1.28
C GLN A 256 -50.26 -12.88 -2.53
N SER A 257 -49.68 -13.96 -3.02
CA SER A 257 -48.86 -13.96 -4.23
C SER A 257 -49.75 -13.92 -5.47
N TRP A 258 -49.32 -13.18 -6.48
CA TRP A 258 -49.96 -13.19 -7.82
C TRP A 258 -49.39 -14.28 -8.74
N ILE A 259 -48.23 -14.81 -8.37
CA ILE A 259 -47.53 -15.89 -9.10
C ILE A 259 -47.92 -17.26 -8.53
N GLU A 260 -48.25 -17.30 -7.25
CA GLU A 260 -48.53 -18.51 -6.50
C GLU A 260 -49.88 -18.30 -5.83
N ASP A 261 -50.76 -19.29 -5.86
CA ASP A 261 -52.08 -19.17 -5.22
C ASP A 261 -52.03 -19.36 -3.70
N LYS A 262 -50.99 -18.79 -3.06
CA LYS A 262 -50.74 -18.86 -1.61
C LYS A 262 -50.09 -17.58 -1.11
N SER A 263 -50.17 -17.38 0.20
CA SER A 263 -49.48 -16.29 0.88
C SER A 263 -47.99 -16.55 1.00
N VAL A 264 -47.17 -15.57 0.61
CA VAL A 264 -45.70 -15.63 0.67
C VAL A 264 -45.14 -14.37 1.31
N ARG A 265 -43.99 -14.49 1.96
CA ARG A 265 -43.30 -13.35 2.59
C ARG A 265 -42.41 -12.66 1.55
N CYS A 266 -42.65 -11.37 1.33
CA CYS A 266 -41.97 -10.57 0.30
C CYS A 266 -41.33 -9.33 0.89
N TRP A 267 -40.23 -8.92 0.26
CA TRP A 267 -39.72 -7.57 0.34
C TRP A 267 -40.49 -6.71 -0.65
N ILE A 268 -41.05 -5.60 -0.17
CA ILE A 268 -41.90 -4.72 -0.97
C ILE A 268 -41.13 -3.44 -1.26
N PHE A 269 -41.10 -3.10 -2.54
CA PHE A 269 -40.54 -1.86 -3.05
C PHE A 269 -41.60 -1.07 -3.81
N GLU A 270 -41.46 0.24 -3.80
CA GLU A 270 -42.31 1.18 -4.53
C GLU A 270 -41.49 1.90 -5.59
N GLY A 271 -42.13 2.13 -6.73
CA GLY A 271 -41.53 2.78 -7.89
C GLY A 271 -41.06 1.79 -8.95
N PRO A 272 -40.83 2.28 -10.17
CA PRO A 272 -40.31 1.47 -11.27
C PRO A 272 -38.87 1.01 -11.01
N ILE A 273 -38.47 -0.07 -11.69
CA ILE A 273 -37.05 -0.49 -11.76
C ILE A 273 -36.20 0.55 -12.52
N ARG A 274 -36.85 1.48 -13.25
CA ARG A 274 -36.27 2.66 -13.92
C ARG A 274 -36.40 3.93 -13.12
#